data_AF-A0A424XVR2-F1
#
_entry.id   AF-A0A424XVR2-F1
#
_cell.length_a   1.000
_cell.length_b   1.000
_cell.length_c   1.000
_cell.angle_alpha   90.00
_cell.angle_beta   90.00
_cell.angle_gamma   90.00
#
_symmetry.space_group_name_H-M   'P 1'
#
loop_
_entity.id
_entity.type
_entity.pdbx_description
1 polymer ?
#
loop_
_entity_poly.entity_id
_entity_poly.type
_entity_poly.pdbx_seq_one_letter_code
_entity_poly.pdbx_strand_id
1 'polypeptide(L)' 'MYDVFFDNPILILLILLPILPNLWAIMHIFKNDFDTPQEKMIWLALAVFIPVMGGLVYLFMGRRRVVTNAKH' A
#
# COMPACT_ATOMS: atom_id res chain seq x y z
N MET A 1 -16.26 -0.89 -15.41
CA MET A 1 -14.88 -1.15 -14.89
C MET A 1 -14.91 -1.44 -13.39
N TYR A 2 -15.67 -0.68 -12.59
CA TYR A 2 -15.97 -0.99 -11.19
C TYR A 2 -16.77 -2.29 -11.02
N ASP A 3 -17.61 -2.61 -12.00
CA ASP A 3 -18.43 -3.83 -12.08
C ASP A 3 -17.58 -5.10 -11.89
N VAL A 4 -16.42 -5.19 -12.55
CA VAL A 4 -15.47 -6.31 -12.41
C VAL A 4 -14.98 -6.52 -10.97
N PHE A 5 -14.81 -5.44 -10.21
CA PHE A 5 -14.33 -5.51 -8.84
C PHE A 5 -15.44 -5.90 -7.86
N PHE A 6 -16.64 -5.31 -8.00
CA PHE A 6 -17.74 -5.57 -7.07
C PHE A 6 -18.45 -6.89 -7.35
N ASP A 7 -18.44 -7.35 -8.60
CA ASP A 7 -19.04 -8.63 -8.98
C ASP A 7 -18.13 -9.83 -8.66
N ASN A 8 -16.84 -9.59 -8.35
CA ASN A 8 -15.87 -10.65 -8.11
C ASN A 8 -15.35 -10.67 -6.65
N PRO A 9 -15.92 -11.51 -5.77
CA PRO A 9 -15.56 -11.51 -4.35
C PRO A 9 -14.10 -11.89 -4.08
N ILE A 10 -13.45 -12.63 -4.99
CA ILE A 10 -12.03 -12.98 -4.88
C ILE A 10 -11.15 -11.75 -5.01
N LEU A 11 -11.48 -10.83 -5.93
CA LEU A 11 -10.72 -9.58 -6.11
C LEU A 11 -10.85 -8.68 -4.88
N ILE A 12 -12.04 -8.60 -4.29
CA ILE A 12 -12.27 -7.88 -3.05
C ILE A 12 -11.41 -8.46 -1.93
N LEU A 13 -11.39 -9.78 -1.77
CA LEU A 13 -10.58 -10.45 -0.75
C LEU A 13 -9.08 -10.20 -0.96
N LEU A 14 -8.59 -10.25 -2.20
CA LEU A 14 -7.19 -9.98 -2.55
C LEU A 14 -6.76 -8.55 -2.19
N ILE A 15 -7.65 -7.58 -2.30
CA ILE A 15 -7.37 -6.18 -1.94
C ILE A 15 -7.45 -5.99 -0.42
N LEU A 16 -8.45 -6.59 0.24
CA LEU A 16 -8.63 -6.46 1.69
C LEU A 16 -7.54 -7.18 2.49
N LEU A 17 -7.08 -8.34 2.01
CA LEU A 17 -6.09 -9.18 2.69
C LEU A 17 -4.82 -8.43 3.11
N PRO A 18 -4.19 -7.58 2.27
CA PRO A 18 -3.07 -6.75 2.69
C PRO A 18 -3.49 -5.46 3.42
N ILE A 19 -4.67 -4.91 3.16
CA ILE A 19 -5.13 -3.64 3.76
C ILE A 19 -5.45 -3.82 5.24
N LEU A 20 -6.17 -4.88 5.60
CA LEU A 20 -6.59 -5.14 6.98
C LEU A 20 -5.43 -5.23 7.97
N PRO A 21 -4.39 -6.06 7.77
CA PRO A 21 -3.24 -6.12 8.68
C PRO A 21 -2.45 -4.80 8.69
N ASN A 22 -2.41 -4.05 7.59
CA ASN A 22 -1.74 -2.75 7.56
C ASN A 22 -2.45 -1.70 8.44
N LEU A 23 -3.78 -1.61 8.32
CA LEU A 23 -4.59 -0.72 9.18
C LEU A 23 -4.54 -1.16 10.65
N TRP A 24 -4.57 -2.47 10.90
CA TRP A 24 -4.41 -3.02 12.25
C TRP A 24 -3.05 -2.66 12.84
N ALA A 25 -1.97 -2.75 12.06
CA ALA A 25 -0.63 -2.38 12.51
C ALA A 25 -0.57 -0.91 12.94
N ILE A 26 -1.15 0.01 12.17
CA ILE A 26 -1.21 1.43 12.54
C ILE A 26 -1.97 1.60 13.86
N MET A 27 -3.15 0.99 13.99
CA MET A 27 -3.93 1.04 15.23
C MET A 27 -3.14 0.46 16.41
N HIS A 28 -2.45 -0.65 16.21
CA HIS A 28 -1.63 -1.31 17.22
C HIS A 28 -0.46 -0.43 17.66
N ILE A 29 0.22 0.23 16.73
CA ILE A 29 1.30 1.18 17.03
C ILE A 29 0.78 2.35 17.87
N PHE A 30 -0.40 2.90 17.55
CA PHE A 30 -0.97 3.98 18.36
C PHE A 30 -1.36 3.52 19.77
N LYS A 31 -1.96 2.33 19.89
CA LYS A 31 -2.47 1.79 21.16
C LYS A 31 -1.41 1.32 22.14
N ASN A 32 -0.22 0.96 21.66
CA ASN A 32 0.85 0.42 22.50
C ASN A 32 1.95 1.46 22.72
N ASP A 33 2.60 1.34 23.87
CA ASP A 33 3.82 2.07 24.20
C ASP A 33 5.04 1.33 23.68
N PHE A 34 6.07 2.09 23.30
CA PHE A 34 7.34 1.60 22.80
C PHE A 34 8.44 2.12 23.74
N ASP A 35 9.56 1.41 23.80
CA ASP A 35 10.69 1.76 24.67
C ASP A 35 11.22 3.17 24.38
N THR A 36 11.15 3.61 23.11
CA THR A 36 11.48 4.98 22.72
C THR A 36 10.44 5.58 21.76
N PRO A 37 10.23 6.91 21.81
CA PRO A 37 9.39 7.61 20.81
C PRO A 37 9.88 7.40 19.37
N GLN A 38 11.19 7.31 19.17
CA GLN A 38 11.83 7.11 17.87
C GLN A 38 11.43 5.77 17.25
N GLU A 39 11.42 4.71 18.06
CA GLU A 39 10.99 3.38 17.61
C GLU A 39 9.53 3.38 17.15
N LYS A 40 8.63 3.98 17.95
CA LYS A 40 7.22 4.15 17.58
C LYS A 40 7.07 4.87 16.24
N MET A 41 7.85 5.94 16.04
CA MET A 41 7.83 6.73 14.81
C MET A 41 8.35 5.96 13.59
N ILE A 42 9.39 5.13 13.75
CA ILE A 42 9.90 4.28 12.67
C ILE A 42 8.83 3.29 12.24
N TRP A 43 8.22 2.56 13.18
CA TRP A 43 7.16 1.59 12.84
C TRP A 43 5.95 2.25 12.19
N LEU A 44 5.55 3.43 12.67
CA LEU A 44 4.47 4.20 12.08
C LEU A 44 4.79 4.62 10.65
N ALA A 45 6.01 5.13 10.40
CA ALA A 45 6.45 5.51 9.08
C ALA A 45 6.47 4.30 8.12
N LEU A 46 6.96 3.14 8.58
CA LEU A 46 6.97 1.92 7.77
C LEU A 46 5.53 1.50 7.39
N ALA A 47 4.59 1.47 8.34
CA ALA A 47 3.20 1.09 8.08
C ALA A 47 2.46 2.06 7.13
N VAL A 48 2.80 3.34 7.16
CA VAL A 48 2.15 4.37 6.31
C VAL A 48 2.78 4.46 4.92
N PHE A 49 4.11 4.48 4.84
CA PHE A 49 4.79 4.79 3.59
C PHE A 49 5.09 3.57 2.72
N ILE A 50 5.44 2.40 3.30
CA ILE A 50 5.77 1.20 2.51
C ILE A 50 4.68 0.85 1.49
N PRO A 51 3.37 0.84 1.83
CA PRO A 51 2.32 0.48 0.88
C PRO A 51 2.27 1.37 -0.38
N VAL A 52 2.69 2.63 -0.27
CA VAL A 52 2.66 3.60 -1.39
C VAL A 52 3.99 3.73 -2.13
N MET A 53 5.10 3.23 -1.56
CA MET A 53 6.44 3.35 -2.15
C MET A 53 6.51 2.76 -3.56
N GLY A 54 5.87 1.61 -3.82
CA GLY A 54 5.86 1.00 -5.15
C GLY A 54 5.26 1.91 -6.23
N GLY A 55 4.16 2.59 -5.90
CA GLY A 55 3.52 3.56 -6.79
C GLY A 55 4.38 4.79 -7.04
N LEU A 56 5.04 5.31 -5.99
CA LEU A 56 5.97 6.43 -6.12
C LEU A 56 7.17 6.07 -7.01
N VAL A 57 7.79 4.91 -6.78
CA VAL A 57 8.90 4.41 -7.61
C VAL A 57 8.45 4.26 -9.07
N TYR A 58 7.27 3.70 -9.31
CA TYR A 58 6.72 3.61 -10.66
C TYR A 58 6.48 5.00 -11.28
N LEU A 59 5.95 5.96 -10.53
CA LEU A 59 5.67 7.31 -11.03
C LEU A 59 6.95 8.03 -11.48
N PHE A 60 8.01 7.98 -10.67
CA PHE A 60 9.25 8.70 -10.94
C PHE A 60 10.16 7.96 -11.94
N MET A 61 10.24 6.63 -11.86
CA MET A 61 11.19 5.83 -12.64
C MET A 61 10.50 4.96 -13.70
N GLY A 62 9.42 4.26 -13.33
CA GLY A 62 8.74 3.29 -14.19
C GLY A 62 8.00 3.90 -15.37
N ARG A 63 7.27 5.01 -15.15
CA ARG A 63 6.45 5.68 -16.18
C ARG A 63 7.28 6.13 -17.39
N ARG A 64 8.52 6.57 -17.17
CA ARG A 64 9.43 7.01 -18.25
C ARG A 64 9.92 5.86 -19.13
N ARG A 65 9.74 4.60 -18.71
CA ARG A 65 10.17 3.38 -19.41
C ARG A 65 9.02 2.70 -20.16
N VAL A 66 7.82 3.28 -20.14
CA VAL A 66 6.68 2.76 -20.89
C VAL A 66 6.96 2.94 -22.38
N VAL A 67 7.12 1.84 -23.10
CA VAL A 67 7.26 1.84 -24.56
C VAL A 67 5.87 2.08 -25.15
N THR A 68 5.65 3.25 -25.74
CA THR A 68 4.45 3.51 -26.52
C THR A 68 4.52 2.73 -27.83
N ASN A 69 4.03 1.50 -27.85
CA ASN A 69 3.67 0.83 -29.11
C ASN A 69 2.33 1.40 -29.61
N ALA A 70 2.29 2.70 -29.87
CA ALA A 70 1.24 3.32 -30.67
C ALA A 70 1.69 3.29 -32.13
N LYS A 71 1.70 2.10 -32.72
CA LYS A 71 1.71 1.83 -34.16
C LYS A 71 1.58 0.31 -34.33
N HIS A 72 0.35 -0.17 -34.42
CA HIS A 72 -0.10 -1.23 -35.33
C HIS A 72 -1.60 -1.11 -35.50
#